data_AF-A0A9Q3V5C6-F1
#
_entry.id   AF-A0A9Q3V5C6-F1
#
_cell.length_a   1.000
_cell.length_b   1.000
_cell.length_c   1.000
_cell.angle_alpha   90.00
_cell.angle_beta   90.00
_cell.angle_gamma   90.00
#
_symmetry.space_group_name_H-M   'P 1'
#
loop_
_entity.id
_entity.type
_entity.pdbx_description
1 polymer ?
#
loop_
_entity_poly.entity_id
_entity_poly.type
_entity_poly.pdbx_seq_one_letter_code
_entity_poly.pdbx_strand_id
1 'polypeptide(L)'
;MFKFYIVFVLSILSLAACKEEKPVSKEIVVSKESDSLKLKPTVEVKTPQKSTSWLGNYSCNFLRMKDESADPRGWGMIRINIKKDSAKLGLDTYIENFERELKIINKTENEIIMSLKNQKDSTFIISKKDKKYFLKSNFINETVGENETYELIKE
;
A
#
# COMPACT_ATOMS: atom_id res chain seq x y z
N MET A 1 29.54 26.94 -39.51
CA MET A 1 28.98 25.63 -39.08
C MET A 1 27.67 25.87 -38.33
N PHE A 2 26.76 24.92 -38.43
CA PHE A 2 25.30 25.10 -38.49
C PHE A 2 24.64 25.76 -37.27
N LYS A 3 23.73 26.70 -37.58
CA LYS A 3 22.72 27.31 -36.70
C LYS A 3 21.55 26.36 -36.56
N PHE A 4 21.08 26.09 -35.34
CA PHE A 4 19.75 25.52 -35.12
C PHE A 4 18.80 26.61 -34.61
N TYR A 5 17.88 27.00 -35.49
CA TYR A 5 16.65 27.72 -35.20
C TYR A 5 15.59 26.67 -34.83
N ILE A 6 14.97 26.78 -33.65
CA ILE A 6 13.63 26.23 -33.43
C ILE A 6 12.77 27.35 -32.85
N VAL A 7 11.85 27.78 -33.70
CA VAL A 7 10.77 28.73 -33.47
C VAL A 7 9.61 27.93 -32.89
N PHE A 8 9.05 28.33 -31.75
CA PHE A 8 7.69 27.96 -31.37
C PHE A 8 6.92 29.23 -31.03
N VAL A 9 6.05 29.59 -31.97
CA VAL A 9 5.16 30.75 -31.95
C VAL A 9 3.93 30.44 -31.11
N LEU A 10 3.51 31.49 -30.39
CA LEU A 10 2.35 31.66 -29.52
C LEU A 10 0.98 31.41 -30.17
N SER A 11 -0.02 31.40 -29.27
CA SER A 11 -1.43 31.82 -29.44
C SER A 11 -2.41 30.65 -29.68
N ILE A 12 -3.62 30.58 -29.09
CA ILE A 12 -4.58 31.65 -28.78
C ILE A 12 -5.46 31.27 -27.57
N LEU A 13 -5.83 32.30 -26.80
CA LEU A 13 -6.97 32.40 -25.87
C LEU A 13 -8.29 31.84 -26.45
N SER A 14 -9.15 31.32 -25.57
CA SER A 14 -10.61 31.49 -25.69
C SER A 14 -11.24 31.55 -24.30
N LEU A 15 -11.81 32.71 -23.97
CA LEU A 15 -12.84 32.88 -22.94
C LEU A 15 -14.20 32.53 -23.55
N ALA A 16 -14.98 31.73 -22.83
CA ALA A 16 -16.45 31.77 -22.81
C ALA A 16 -16.89 31.07 -21.50
N ALA A 17 -17.29 31.81 -20.47
CA ALA A 17 -18.64 32.31 -20.22
C ALA A 17 -19.46 31.37 -19.32
N CYS A 18 -19.95 31.96 -18.23
CA CYS A 18 -20.88 31.53 -17.19
C CYS A 18 -21.75 30.28 -17.44
N LYS A 19 -21.89 29.45 -16.40
CA LYS A 19 -23.16 29.32 -15.66
C LYS A 19 -22.99 28.57 -14.34
N GLU A 20 -23.48 29.22 -13.29
CA GLU A 20 -23.84 28.69 -11.99
C GLU A 20 -25.12 27.86 -12.12
N GLU A 21 -25.24 26.74 -11.39
CA GLU A 21 -26.42 26.33 -10.59
C GLU A 21 -26.35 24.84 -10.19
N LYS A 22 -26.79 24.57 -8.96
CA LYS A 22 -26.77 23.28 -8.25
C LYS A 22 -27.97 22.37 -8.66
N PRO A 23 -28.34 21.37 -7.85
CA PRO A 23 -28.25 19.95 -8.13
C PRO A 23 -29.55 19.35 -8.70
N VAL A 24 -29.45 18.45 -9.67
CA VAL A 24 -30.63 17.75 -10.20
C VAL A 24 -31.00 16.58 -9.28
N SER A 25 -32.06 16.81 -8.50
CA SER A 25 -32.92 15.81 -7.88
C SER A 25 -33.47 14.85 -8.92
N LYS A 26 -33.34 13.54 -8.68
CA LYS A 26 -33.98 12.51 -9.49
C LYS A 26 -35.45 12.44 -9.16
N GLU A 27 -36.24 12.70 -10.19
CA GLU A 27 -37.70 12.67 -10.26
C GLU A 27 -38.23 11.27 -9.90
N ILE A 28 -39.12 11.21 -8.91
CA ILE A 28 -39.89 10.01 -8.56
C ILE A 28 -41.18 10.09 -9.37
N VAL A 29 -41.27 9.31 -10.44
CA VAL A 29 -42.54 9.07 -11.12
C VAL A 29 -43.35 8.10 -10.27
N VAL A 30 -44.39 8.62 -9.61
CA VAL A 30 -45.41 7.83 -8.94
C VAL A 30 -46.44 7.38 -9.98
N SER A 31 -46.57 6.07 -10.16
CA SER A 31 -47.74 5.45 -10.77
C SER A 31 -48.31 4.45 -9.77
N LYS A 32 -49.62 4.56 -9.53
CA LYS A 32 -50.36 3.79 -8.52
C LYS A 32 -50.67 2.37 -9.02
N GLU A 33 -50.50 1.43 -8.08
CA GLU A 33 -51.41 0.34 -7.71
C GLU A 33 -51.50 -0.92 -8.59
N SER A 34 -50.99 -2.04 -8.08
CA SER A 34 -51.74 -3.27 -7.83
C SER A 34 -50.85 -4.38 -7.23
N ASP A 35 -51.50 -5.26 -6.47
CA ASP A 35 -50.97 -6.34 -5.65
C ASP A 35 -49.86 -7.21 -6.25
N SER A 36 -48.86 -7.54 -5.43
CA SER A 36 -48.44 -8.91 -5.10
C SER A 36 -47.03 -8.95 -4.48
N LEU A 37 -46.92 -9.74 -3.41
CA LEU A 37 -45.71 -10.10 -2.66
C LEU A 37 -44.46 -10.27 -3.55
N LYS A 38 -43.46 -9.38 -3.41
CA LYS A 38 -42.09 -9.67 -3.84
C LYS A 38 -41.05 -9.14 -2.85
N LEU A 39 -40.20 -10.09 -2.46
CA LEU A 39 -39.06 -10.00 -1.55
C LEU A 39 -38.25 -8.70 -1.70
N LYS A 40 -37.97 -8.05 -0.57
CA LYS A 40 -36.96 -6.99 -0.49
C LYS A 40 -35.63 -7.55 -1.01
N PRO A 41 -34.93 -6.85 -1.93
CA PRO A 41 -33.54 -7.18 -2.21
C PRO A 41 -32.72 -6.75 -1.00
N THR A 42 -32.30 -7.72 -0.19
CA THR A 42 -31.21 -7.53 0.76
C THR A 42 -29.98 -7.21 -0.07
N VAL A 43 -29.67 -5.92 -0.20
CA VAL A 43 -28.36 -5.48 -0.65
C VAL A 43 -27.40 -5.89 0.47
N GLU A 44 -26.76 -7.05 0.29
CA GLU A 44 -25.58 -7.40 1.06
C GLU A 44 -24.49 -6.37 0.73
N VAL A 45 -24.47 -5.31 1.52
CA VAL A 45 -23.28 -4.50 1.70
C VAL A 45 -22.23 -5.46 2.25
N LYS A 46 -21.35 -5.95 1.37
CA LYS A 46 -20.12 -6.63 1.77
C LYS A 46 -19.32 -5.65 2.62
N THR A 47 -19.58 -5.71 3.92
CA THR A 47 -18.77 -5.05 4.92
C THR A 47 -17.37 -5.60 4.73
N PRO A 48 -16.32 -4.76 4.62
CA PRO A 48 -14.95 -5.26 4.55
C PRO A 48 -14.73 -6.09 5.79
N GLN A 49 -14.63 -7.42 5.58
CA GLN A 49 -14.44 -8.40 6.62
C GLN A 49 -13.28 -7.91 7.49
N LYS A 50 -13.59 -7.65 8.76
CA LYS A 50 -12.69 -7.03 9.73
C LYS A 50 -11.57 -8.03 10.04
N SER A 51 -10.60 -8.18 9.14
CA SER A 51 -9.44 -9.06 9.33
C SER A 51 -8.48 -8.40 10.32
N THR A 52 -8.83 -8.44 11.61
CA THR A 52 -7.92 -8.14 12.72
C THR A 52 -6.75 -9.14 12.81
N SER A 53 -6.71 -10.15 11.93
CA SER A 53 -5.71 -11.23 11.94
C SER A 53 -4.26 -10.75 11.72
N TRP A 54 -4.07 -9.58 11.11
CA TRP A 54 -2.75 -9.03 10.80
C TRP A 54 -2.11 -8.25 11.95
N LEU A 55 -2.85 -7.91 12.99
CA LEU A 55 -2.29 -7.19 14.14
C LEU A 55 -1.23 -8.05 14.84
N GLY A 56 -0.11 -7.44 15.19
CA GLY A 56 0.99 -8.09 15.90
C GLY A 56 2.36 -7.55 15.54
N ASN A 57 3.37 -8.15 16.18
CA ASN A 57 4.78 -7.97 15.81
C ASN A 57 5.20 -9.11 14.90
N TYR A 58 6.01 -8.78 13.91
CA TYR A 58 6.62 -9.71 12.99
C TYR A 58 8.11 -9.44 12.97
N SER A 59 8.91 -10.50 13.01
CA SER A 59 10.36 -10.38 13.02
C SER A 59 11.01 -11.45 12.16
N CYS A 60 12.19 -11.14 11.66
CA CYS A 60 13.02 -12.03 10.85
C CYS A 60 14.48 -11.62 11.04
N ASN A 61 15.35 -12.59 11.25
CA ASN A 61 16.79 -12.38 11.15
C ASN A 61 17.25 -12.76 9.75
N PHE A 62 18.15 -11.96 9.19
CA PHE A 62 18.81 -12.25 7.92
C PHE A 62 20.31 -12.02 8.07
N LEU A 63 21.09 -12.67 7.20
CA LEU A 63 22.55 -12.55 7.22
C LEU A 63 22.98 -11.51 6.20
N ARG A 64 23.82 -10.58 6.65
CA ARG A 64 24.58 -9.61 5.85
C ARG A 64 23.74 -8.57 5.11
N MET A 65 24.15 -7.32 5.22
CA MET A 65 23.82 -6.29 4.24
C MET A 65 24.90 -6.26 3.16
N LYS A 66 24.58 -5.72 1.98
CA LYS A 66 25.54 -5.45 0.90
C LYS A 66 26.78 -4.71 1.39
N ASP A 67 26.58 -3.67 2.20
CA ASP A 67 27.66 -2.84 2.75
C ASP A 67 28.43 -3.56 3.88
N GLU A 68 27.90 -4.66 4.41
CA GLU A 68 28.51 -5.52 5.43
C GLU A 68 29.05 -6.84 4.86
N SER A 69 29.02 -7.03 3.53
CA SER A 69 29.34 -8.32 2.88
C SER A 69 30.74 -8.86 3.17
N ALA A 70 31.69 -8.00 3.56
CA ALA A 70 33.04 -8.38 3.94
C ALA A 70 33.21 -8.84 5.39
N ASP A 71 32.24 -8.55 6.30
CA ASP A 71 32.28 -9.03 7.69
C ASP A 71 31.46 -10.32 7.82
N PRO A 72 32.07 -11.48 8.12
CA PRO A 72 31.35 -12.73 8.31
C PRO A 72 30.39 -12.71 9.51
N ARG A 73 30.48 -11.71 10.39
CA ARG A 73 29.62 -11.51 11.57
C ARG A 73 28.43 -10.58 11.29
N GLY A 74 28.32 -10.02 10.09
CA GLY A 74 27.21 -9.13 9.71
C GLY A 74 25.86 -9.83 9.86
N TRP A 75 25.00 -9.27 10.70
CA TRP A 75 23.64 -9.74 10.96
C TRP A 75 22.67 -8.57 10.89
N GLY A 76 21.44 -8.86 10.48
CA GLY A 76 20.36 -7.89 10.47
C GLY A 76 19.05 -8.50 10.94
N MET A 77 18.18 -7.65 11.48
CA MET A 77 16.84 -8.02 11.89
C MET A 77 15.83 -7.04 11.30
N ILE A 78 14.83 -7.60 10.62
CA ILE A 78 13.64 -6.87 10.17
C ILE A 78 12.60 -6.99 11.28
N ARG A 79 12.04 -5.86 11.72
CA ARG A 79 10.89 -5.80 12.63
C ARG A 79 9.74 -5.08 11.95
N ILE A 80 8.54 -5.65 12.01
CA ILE A 80 7.32 -4.99 11.52
C ILE A 80 6.26 -5.06 12.61
N ASN A 81 5.81 -3.91 13.09
CA ASN A 81 4.69 -3.80 14.02
C ASN A 81 3.44 -3.34 13.25
N ILE A 82 2.41 -4.17 13.17
CA ILE A 82 1.17 -3.85 12.47
C ILE A 82 0.08 -3.53 13.50
N LYS A 83 -0.40 -2.28 13.46
CA LYS A 83 -1.54 -1.79 14.25
C LYS A 83 -2.77 -1.67 13.35
N LYS A 84 -3.87 -1.19 13.94
CA LYS A 84 -5.18 -1.12 13.28
C LYS A 84 -5.14 -0.36 11.94
N ASP A 85 -4.51 0.81 11.95
CA ASP A 85 -4.52 1.77 10.85
C ASP A 85 -3.11 2.22 10.42
N SER A 86 -2.07 1.68 11.04
CA SER A 86 -0.67 2.00 10.76
C SER A 86 0.23 0.80 10.96
N ALA A 87 1.43 0.86 10.38
CA ALA A 87 2.49 -0.09 10.69
C ALA A 87 3.82 0.65 10.83
N LYS A 88 4.79 0.03 11.50
CA LYS A 88 6.17 0.52 11.59
C LYS A 88 7.11 -0.57 11.11
N LEU A 89 8.10 -0.17 10.31
CA LEU A 89 9.26 -0.98 9.95
C LEU A 89 10.42 -0.56 10.85
N GLY A 90 11.10 -1.53 11.44
CA GLY A 90 12.44 -1.39 12.00
C GLY A 90 13.42 -2.24 11.19
N LEU A 91 14.61 -1.71 10.95
CA LEU A 91 15.74 -2.47 10.47
C LEU A 91 16.89 -2.24 11.45
N ASP A 92 17.27 -3.32 12.12
CA ASP A 92 18.39 -3.31 13.06
C ASP A 92 19.55 -4.07 12.43
N THR A 93 20.66 -3.39 12.16
CA THR A 93 21.89 -4.03 11.69
C THR A 93 23.05 -3.67 12.61
N TYR A 94 24.22 -4.20 12.31
CA TYR A 94 25.41 -3.90 13.11
C TYR A 94 25.83 -2.44 12.98
N ILE A 95 25.72 -1.86 11.78
CA ILE A 95 26.14 -0.48 11.51
C ILE A 95 25.03 0.52 11.84
N GLU A 96 23.79 0.25 11.43
CA GLU A 96 22.69 1.19 11.51
C GLU A 96 21.43 0.57 12.10
N ASN A 97 20.72 1.38 12.88
CA ASN A 97 19.37 1.08 13.34
C ASN A 97 18.46 2.21 12.90
N PHE A 98 17.37 1.87 12.20
CA PHE A 98 16.37 2.87 11.87
C PHE A 98 14.95 2.32 11.95
N GLU A 99 14.02 3.23 12.21
CA GLU A 99 12.59 2.98 12.10
C GLU A 99 11.96 3.87 11.03
N ARG A 100 10.92 3.35 10.39
CA ARG A 100 10.11 4.03 9.38
C ARG A 100 8.64 3.74 9.57
N GLU A 101 7.83 4.76 9.32
CA GLU A 101 6.37 4.65 9.36
C GLU A 101 5.83 4.14 8.03
N LEU A 102 4.99 3.10 8.11
CA LEU A 102 4.29 2.51 6.98
C LEU A 102 2.81 2.92 6.98
N LYS A 103 2.25 3.03 5.78
CA LYS A 103 0.84 3.17 5.50
C LYS A 103 0.31 1.86 4.91
N ILE A 104 -0.80 1.38 5.44
CA ILE A 104 -1.52 0.23 4.87
C ILE A 104 -2.24 0.69 3.59
N ILE A 105 -1.94 0.03 2.48
CA ILE A 105 -2.56 0.30 1.17
C ILE A 105 -3.76 -0.63 0.98
N ASN A 106 -3.55 -1.93 1.23
CA ASN A 106 -4.59 -2.95 1.07
C ASN A 106 -4.39 -4.07 2.08
N LYS A 107 -5.48 -4.75 2.46
CA LYS A 107 -5.45 -5.95 3.30
C LYS A 107 -6.56 -6.91 2.90
N THR A 108 -6.20 -8.18 2.80
CA THR A 108 -7.10 -9.31 2.62
C THR A 108 -6.90 -10.28 3.80
N GLU A 109 -7.45 -11.48 3.72
CA GLU A 109 -7.17 -12.53 4.72
C GLU A 109 -5.73 -13.08 4.60
N ASN A 110 -5.22 -13.18 3.36
CA ASN A 110 -3.96 -13.86 3.06
C ASN A 110 -2.83 -12.91 2.66
N GLU A 111 -3.10 -11.61 2.53
CA GLU A 111 -2.09 -10.64 2.15
C GLU A 111 -2.34 -9.28 2.81
N ILE A 112 -1.27 -8.58 3.18
CA ILE A 112 -1.28 -7.16 3.52
C ILE A 112 -0.21 -6.43 2.72
N ILE A 113 -0.59 -5.31 2.11
CA ILE A 113 0.26 -4.46 1.28
C ILE A 113 0.42 -3.11 1.95
N MET A 114 1.66 -2.66 2.10
CA MET A 114 2.03 -1.41 2.75
C MET A 114 3.08 -0.65 1.92
N SER A 115 3.19 0.65 2.18
CA SER A 115 4.27 1.51 1.66
C SER A 115 4.80 2.41 2.77
N LEU A 116 6.00 2.97 2.61
CA LEU A 116 6.46 4.09 3.42
C LEU A 116 5.50 5.27 3.26
N LYS A 117 5.28 6.04 4.34
CA LYS A 117 4.42 7.24 4.30
C LYS A 117 4.92 8.30 3.32
N ASN A 118 6.24 8.42 3.13
CA ASN A 118 6.87 9.47 2.34
C ASN A 118 7.36 9.00 0.95
N GLN A 119 7.25 7.71 0.62
CA GLN A 119 7.76 7.13 -0.63
C GLN A 119 6.77 6.09 -1.15
N LYS A 120 5.92 6.49 -2.09
CA LYS A 120 4.82 5.65 -2.60
C LYS A 120 5.30 4.43 -3.40
N ASP A 121 6.47 4.52 -4.01
CA ASP A 121 7.03 3.44 -4.82
C ASP A 121 7.63 2.33 -3.95
N SER A 122 7.82 2.57 -2.65
CA SER A 122 8.19 1.51 -1.71
C SER A 122 7.01 0.58 -1.45
N THR A 123 7.28 -0.72 -1.49
CA THR A 123 6.28 -1.78 -1.38
C THR A 123 6.75 -2.79 -0.34
N PHE A 124 5.84 -3.16 0.55
CA PHE A 124 6.02 -4.22 1.54
C PHE A 124 4.79 -5.11 1.46
N ILE A 125 4.98 -6.35 1.05
CA ILE A 125 3.91 -7.34 0.91
C ILE A 125 4.20 -8.46 1.88
N ILE A 126 3.31 -8.65 2.84
CA ILE A 126 3.33 -9.84 3.70
C ILE A 126 2.21 -10.75 3.23
N SER A 127 2.58 -11.94 2.78
CA SER A 127 1.66 -13.00 2.39
C SER A 127 1.60 -14.07 3.48
N LYS A 128 0.42 -14.64 3.72
CA LYS A 128 0.18 -15.73 4.65
C LYS A 128 -0.11 -16.99 3.86
N LYS A 129 0.71 -18.02 4.07
CA LYS A 129 0.55 -19.34 3.45
C LYS A 129 0.84 -20.41 4.49
N ASP A 130 -0.06 -21.38 4.65
CA ASP A 130 0.11 -22.50 5.58
C ASP A 130 0.48 -22.07 7.03
N LYS A 131 -0.15 -20.99 7.51
CA LYS A 131 0.11 -20.35 8.82
C LYS A 131 1.50 -19.70 8.98
N LYS A 132 2.31 -19.68 7.92
CA LYS A 132 3.57 -18.93 7.84
C LYS A 132 3.35 -17.58 7.18
N TYR A 133 4.27 -16.66 7.43
CA TYR A 133 4.23 -15.30 6.92
C TYR A 133 5.50 -15.02 6.11
N PHE A 134 5.34 -14.44 4.92
CA PHE A 134 6.46 -14.18 4.00
C PHE A 134 6.44 -12.74 3.54
N LEU A 135 7.54 -12.03 3.76
CA LEU A 135 7.74 -10.65 3.37
C LEU A 135 8.54 -10.56 2.07
N LYS A 136 8.01 -9.77 1.14
CA LYS A 136 8.75 -9.24 -0.02
C LYS A 136 8.71 -7.72 0.02
N SER A 137 9.83 -7.08 -0.27
CA SER A 137 9.89 -5.63 -0.32
C SER A 137 11.01 -5.13 -1.23
N ASN A 138 10.68 -4.23 -2.15
CA ASN A 138 11.71 -3.56 -2.95
C ASN A 138 12.63 -2.68 -2.11
N PHE A 139 12.08 -1.98 -1.10
CA PHE A 139 12.85 -1.14 -0.21
C PHE A 139 13.88 -1.93 0.59
N ILE A 140 13.48 -3.09 1.14
CA ILE A 140 14.42 -3.96 1.86
C ILE A 140 15.45 -4.51 0.89
N ASN A 141 15.04 -4.93 -0.30
CA ASN A 141 15.97 -5.44 -1.30
C ASN A 141 17.02 -4.40 -1.72
N GLU A 142 16.64 -3.13 -1.85
CA GLU A 142 17.57 -2.04 -2.14
C GLU A 142 18.51 -1.77 -0.96
N THR A 143 18.01 -1.87 0.27
CA THR A 143 18.77 -1.61 1.51
C THR A 143 19.76 -2.73 1.82
N VAL A 144 19.31 -3.99 1.71
CA VAL A 144 20.13 -5.19 1.95
C VAL A 144 20.98 -5.52 0.73
N GLY A 145 20.55 -5.13 -0.47
CA GLY A 145 21.23 -5.36 -1.75
C GLY A 145 20.99 -6.75 -2.35
N GLU A 146 20.01 -7.49 -1.84
CA GLU A 146 19.62 -8.82 -2.32
C GLU A 146 18.12 -8.88 -2.57
N ASN A 147 17.68 -9.70 -3.53
CA ASN A 147 16.26 -9.90 -3.81
C ASN A 147 15.76 -11.18 -3.16
N GLU A 148 15.34 -11.08 -1.90
CA GLU A 148 14.96 -12.24 -1.09
C GLU A 148 13.48 -12.24 -0.71
N THR A 149 13.04 -13.36 -0.15
CA THR A 149 11.75 -13.50 0.54
C THR A 149 12.02 -13.90 1.97
N TYR A 150 11.58 -13.07 2.91
CA TYR A 150 11.88 -13.25 4.32
C TYR A 150 10.73 -13.98 5.02
N GLU A 151 10.99 -15.14 5.62
CA GLU A 151 10.00 -15.81 6.48
C GLU A 151 9.93 -15.07 7.82
N LEU A 152 8.75 -14.54 8.14
CA LEU A 152 8.50 -13.79 9.36
C LEU A 152 7.93 -14.70 10.45
N ILE A 153 8.47 -14.55 11.65
CA ILE A 153 7.89 -15.07 12.88
C ILE A 153 6.91 -14.02 13.40
N LYS A 154 5.68 -14.45 13.68
CA LYS A 154 4.69 -13.61 14.36
C LYS A 154 4.74 -13.91 15.87
N GLU A 155 4.95 -12.87 16.67
CA GLU A 155 4.99 -12.92 18.15
C GLU A 155 3.60 -12.80 18.78
#